data_AF-C1CYW3-F1
#
_entry.id   AF-C1CYW3-F1
#
_cell.length_a   1.000
_cell.length_b   1.000
_cell.length_c   1.000
_cell.angle_alpha   90.00
_cell.angle_beta   90.00
_cell.angle_gamma   90.00
#
_symmetry.space_group_name_H-M   'P 1'
#
loop_
_entity.id
_entity.type
_entity.pdbx_description
1 polymer ?
#
loop_
_entity_poly.entity_id
_entity_poly.type
_entity_poly.pdbx_seq_one_letter_code
_entity_poly.pdbx_strand_id
1 'polypeptide(L)'
;MPKFDYSLNYAELDLRAQPHLYRVGVGEQGVLLVQPYKSELLPHWRFATPDLARESSEKLYTMFEAYLKDGDFVGADMARKFLQMGFTRSRRYANHKGGKKYDGPVPADKKGQSGAHGRAELPRSPEDPVKAESARIFKQKWEQAEANPVYAAMKREHKARYG
;
A
#
# COMPACT_ATOMS: atom_id res chain seq x y z
N MET A 1 18.38 -8.20 1.71
CA MET A 1 17.41 -7.73 0.71
C MET A 1 17.65 -6.25 0.48
N PRO A 2 17.72 -5.78 -0.78
CA PRO A 2 17.79 -4.35 -1.08
C PRO A 2 16.64 -3.60 -0.42
N LYS A 3 16.95 -2.43 0.14
CA LYS A 3 15.94 -1.52 0.68
C LYS A 3 15.22 -0.83 -0.48
N PHE A 4 13.99 -0.36 -0.25
CA PHE A 4 13.32 0.51 -1.21
C PHE A 4 14.17 1.77 -1.45
N ASP A 5 14.45 2.09 -2.71
CA ASP A 5 15.38 3.14 -3.09
C ASP A 5 14.69 4.51 -3.17
N TYR A 6 14.74 5.26 -2.08
CA TYR A 6 14.18 6.60 -2.02
C TYR A 6 15.01 7.67 -2.76
N SER A 7 16.15 7.33 -3.37
CA SER A 7 16.98 8.29 -4.12
C SER A 7 16.47 8.58 -5.53
N LEU A 8 15.60 7.72 -6.07
CA LEU A 8 15.05 7.86 -7.41
C LEU A 8 13.96 8.95 -7.48
N ASN A 9 13.92 9.69 -8.59
CA ASN A 9 12.85 10.67 -8.87
C ASN A 9 11.58 9.97 -9.39
N TYR A 10 10.85 9.29 -8.51
CA TYR A 10 9.63 8.55 -8.88
C TYR A 10 8.52 9.40 -9.51
N ALA A 11 8.56 10.73 -9.41
CA ALA A 11 7.59 11.60 -10.04
C ALA A 11 7.72 11.64 -11.57
N GLU A 12 8.93 11.42 -12.09
CA GLU A 12 9.25 11.47 -13.53
C GLU A 12 9.51 10.09 -14.14
N LEU A 13 9.53 9.03 -13.31
CA LEU A 13 9.75 7.66 -13.77
C LEU A 13 8.44 7.01 -14.21
N ASP A 14 8.51 6.28 -15.33
CA ASP A 14 7.51 5.29 -15.70
C ASP A 14 8.04 3.89 -15.34
N LEU A 15 7.62 3.35 -14.19
CA LEU A 15 8.03 2.01 -13.75
C LEU A 15 7.26 0.87 -14.44
N ARG A 16 6.28 1.18 -15.29
CA ARG A 16 5.73 0.21 -16.24
C ARG A 16 6.69 0.01 -17.40
N ALA A 17 7.22 1.10 -17.96
CA ALA A 17 8.23 1.04 -19.02
C ALA A 17 9.61 0.60 -18.50
N GLN A 18 9.94 0.92 -17.24
CA GLN A 18 11.24 0.64 -16.64
C GLN A 18 11.11 -0.17 -15.34
N PRO A 19 10.55 -1.40 -15.38
CA PRO A 19 10.26 -2.17 -14.17
C PRO A 19 11.53 -2.60 -13.41
N HIS A 20 12.67 -2.68 -14.09
CA HIS A 20 13.96 -3.04 -13.49
C HIS A 20 14.47 -2.02 -12.44
N LEU A 21 13.95 -0.79 -12.44
CA LEU A 21 14.24 0.23 -11.43
C LEU A 21 13.40 0.06 -10.15
N TYR A 22 12.34 -0.76 -10.19
CA TYR A 22 11.53 -1.03 -9.02
C TYR A 22 12.20 -2.06 -8.10
N ARG A 23 12.28 -1.76 -6.81
CA ARG A 23 12.70 -2.67 -5.73
C ARG A 23 11.53 -2.96 -4.82
N VAL A 24 11.34 -4.24 -4.45
CA VAL A 24 10.20 -4.64 -3.62
C VAL A 24 10.42 -4.20 -2.18
N GLY A 25 9.86 -3.03 -1.82
CA GLY A 25 9.90 -2.50 -0.45
C GLY A 25 9.09 -3.32 0.57
N VAL A 26 9.40 -3.12 1.86
CA VAL A 26 8.71 -3.78 2.99
C VAL A 26 7.33 -3.15 3.21
N GLY A 27 6.31 -3.99 3.40
CA GLY A 27 4.94 -3.53 3.58
C GLY A 27 4.50 -2.59 2.46
N GLU A 28 4.16 -1.35 2.82
CA GLU A 28 3.61 -0.32 1.92
C GLU A 28 4.66 0.65 1.36
N GLN A 29 5.97 0.39 1.56
CA GLN A 29 7.01 1.28 1.04
C GLN A 29 6.87 1.48 -0.48
N GLY A 30 6.91 2.75 -0.90
CA GLY A 30 6.79 3.16 -2.30
C GLY A 30 5.37 3.33 -2.84
N VAL A 31 4.33 2.90 -2.11
CA VAL A 31 2.96 2.80 -2.65
C VAL A 31 2.36 4.13 -3.14
N LEU A 32 2.78 5.26 -2.55
CA LEU A 32 2.35 6.60 -2.95
C LEU A 32 3.39 7.37 -3.80
N LEU A 33 4.41 6.67 -4.31
CA LEU A 33 5.49 7.24 -5.10
C LEU A 33 5.53 6.66 -6.51
N VAL A 34 5.43 5.34 -6.62
CA VAL A 34 5.66 4.58 -7.86
C VAL A 34 4.62 4.92 -8.94
N GLN A 35 5.08 5.55 -10.02
CA GLN A 35 4.27 5.91 -11.19
C GLN A 35 4.42 4.87 -12.31
N PRO A 36 3.39 4.71 -13.17
CA PRO A 36 2.10 5.43 -13.20
C PRO A 36 1.05 4.91 -12.20
N TYR A 37 1.35 3.79 -11.54
CA TYR A 37 0.40 3.03 -10.73
C TYR A 37 -0.23 3.80 -9.57
N LYS A 38 0.52 4.69 -8.91
CA LYS A 38 -0.06 5.60 -7.91
C LYS A 38 -1.22 6.39 -8.51
N SER A 39 -1.05 6.98 -9.69
CA SER A 39 -2.05 7.83 -10.33
C SER A 39 -3.27 7.02 -10.76
N GLU A 40 -3.08 5.77 -11.15
CA GLU A 40 -4.16 4.85 -11.53
C GLU A 40 -4.94 4.33 -10.31
N LEU A 41 -4.26 3.98 -9.23
CA LEU A 41 -4.86 3.30 -8.07
C LEU A 41 -5.43 4.25 -7.01
N LEU A 42 -4.77 5.39 -6.75
CA LEU A 42 -5.16 6.33 -5.70
C LEU A 42 -6.58 6.90 -5.84
N PRO A 43 -7.10 7.20 -7.06
CA PRO A 43 -8.48 7.65 -7.22
C PRO A 43 -9.52 6.67 -6.68
N HIS A 44 -9.22 5.36 -6.70
CA HIS A 44 -10.12 4.31 -6.25
C HIS A 44 -9.97 3.94 -4.77
N TRP A 45 -8.99 4.53 -4.07
CA TRP A 45 -8.66 4.15 -2.70
C TRP A 45 -9.48 4.94 -1.67
N ARG A 46 -10.48 4.31 -1.06
CA ARG A 46 -11.45 4.93 -0.12
C ARG A 46 -11.76 3.97 1.03
N PHE A 47 -11.87 4.49 2.25
CA PHE A 47 -12.10 3.68 3.46
C PHE A 47 -12.93 4.43 4.53
N ALA A 48 -13.69 5.45 4.12
CA ALA A 48 -14.42 6.28 5.07
C ALA A 48 -15.54 5.49 5.78
N THR A 49 -16.19 4.58 5.07
CA THR A 49 -17.26 3.70 5.55
C THR A 49 -17.01 2.26 5.07
N PRO A 50 -17.67 1.24 5.65
CA PRO A 50 -17.61 -0.13 5.17
C PRO A 50 -17.99 -0.29 3.70
N ASP A 51 -19.01 0.42 3.22
CA ASP A 51 -19.46 0.32 1.83
C ASP A 51 -18.41 0.89 0.86
N LEU A 52 -17.84 2.07 1.17
CA LEU A 52 -16.75 2.63 0.39
C LEU A 52 -15.49 1.75 0.44
N ALA A 53 -15.22 1.10 1.58
CA ALA A 53 -14.11 0.16 1.70
C ALA A 53 -14.33 -1.09 0.85
N ARG A 54 -15.57 -1.59 0.76
CA ARG A 54 -15.93 -2.73 -0.08
C ARG A 54 -15.70 -2.41 -1.55
N GLU A 55 -16.32 -1.34 -2.05
CA GLU A 55 -16.14 -0.87 -3.43
C GLU A 55 -14.66 -0.63 -3.76
N SER A 56 -13.95 0.08 -2.87
CA SER A 56 -12.53 0.37 -3.05
C SER A 56 -11.68 -0.89 -3.12
N SER A 57 -11.85 -1.81 -2.16
CA SER A 57 -11.06 -3.04 -2.08
C SER A 57 -11.33 -3.98 -3.26
N GLU A 58 -12.58 -4.06 -3.73
CA GLU A 58 -12.96 -4.83 -4.90
C GLU A 58 -12.35 -4.23 -6.16
N LYS A 59 -12.47 -2.92 -6.36
CA LYS A 59 -11.89 -2.24 -7.52
C LYS A 59 -10.37 -2.42 -7.60
N LEU A 60 -9.67 -2.24 -6.49
CA LEU A 60 -8.22 -2.41 -6.41
C LEU A 60 -7.81 -3.87 -6.64
N TYR A 61 -8.61 -4.83 -6.16
CA TYR A 61 -8.36 -6.24 -6.41
C TYR A 61 -8.60 -6.61 -7.88
N THR A 62 -9.62 -6.07 -8.55
CA THR A 62 -9.81 -6.23 -10.00
C THR A 62 -8.64 -5.65 -10.78
N MET A 63 -8.11 -4.49 -10.40
CA MET A 63 -6.92 -3.91 -11.03
C MET A 63 -5.68 -4.78 -10.80
N PHE A 64 -5.52 -5.35 -9.60
CA PHE A 64 -4.48 -6.33 -9.30
C PHE A 64 -4.53 -7.54 -10.25
N GLU A 65 -5.71 -8.13 -10.45
CA GLU A 65 -5.88 -9.26 -11.37
C GLU A 65 -5.61 -8.88 -12.83
N ALA A 66 -5.99 -7.67 -13.23
CA ALA A 66 -5.68 -7.15 -14.57
C ALA A 66 -4.16 -7.02 -14.80
N TYR A 67 -3.43 -6.41 -13.85
CA TYR A 67 -1.97 -6.32 -13.96
C TYR A 67 -1.30 -7.70 -14.00
N LEU A 68 -1.77 -8.67 -13.21
CA LEU A 68 -1.27 -10.04 -13.28
C LEU A 68 -1.48 -10.66 -14.66
N LYS A 69 -2.67 -10.48 -15.24
CA LYS A 69 -3.01 -10.99 -16.58
C LYS A 69 -2.11 -10.38 -17.66
N ASP A 70 -1.74 -9.12 -17.50
CA ASP A 70 -0.88 -8.40 -18.44
C ASP A 70 0.62 -8.67 -18.22
N GLY A 71 0.98 -9.49 -17.23
CA GLY A 71 2.38 -9.74 -16.86
C GLY A 71 3.06 -8.56 -16.17
N ASP A 72 2.29 -7.56 -15.72
CA ASP A 72 2.78 -6.36 -15.06
C ASP A 72 2.94 -6.59 -13.54
N PHE A 73 4.13 -7.07 -13.15
CA PHE A 73 4.44 -7.30 -11.74
C PHE A 73 4.38 -6.01 -10.90
N VAL A 74 4.92 -4.89 -11.39
CA VAL A 74 5.03 -3.66 -10.60
C VAL A 74 3.63 -3.12 -10.30
N GLY A 75 2.73 -3.15 -11.29
CA GLY A 75 1.32 -2.80 -11.11
C GLY A 75 0.61 -3.71 -10.12
N ALA A 76 0.79 -5.02 -10.25
CA ALA A 76 0.22 -5.98 -9.32
C ALA A 76 0.73 -5.74 -7.89
N ASP A 77 2.03 -5.51 -7.69
CA ASP A 77 2.58 -5.23 -6.36
C ASP A 77 2.08 -3.91 -5.78
N MET A 78 1.89 -2.87 -6.61
CA MET A 78 1.29 -1.62 -6.17
C MET A 78 -0.17 -1.80 -5.75
N ALA A 79 -0.99 -2.47 -6.55
CA ALA A 79 -2.39 -2.73 -6.22
C ALA A 79 -2.52 -3.53 -4.91
N ARG A 80 -1.69 -4.57 -4.73
CA ARG A 80 -1.59 -5.33 -3.48
C ARG A 80 -1.21 -4.44 -2.29
N LYS A 81 -0.23 -3.54 -2.46
CA LYS A 81 0.17 -2.59 -1.41
C LYS A 81 -0.92 -1.55 -1.10
N PHE A 82 -1.73 -1.13 -2.08
CA PHE A 82 -2.89 -0.27 -1.83
C PHE A 82 -3.96 -0.98 -0.99
N LEU A 83 -4.18 -2.29 -1.21
CA LEU A 83 -5.04 -3.11 -0.36
C LEU A 83 -4.51 -3.18 1.08
N GLN A 84 -3.20 -3.44 1.24
CA GLN A 84 -2.55 -3.42 2.55
C GLN A 84 -2.69 -2.06 3.25
N MET A 85 -2.44 -0.96 2.53
CA MET A 85 -2.61 0.41 3.04
C MET A 85 -4.06 0.70 3.44
N GLY A 86 -5.03 0.15 2.72
CA GLY A 86 -6.44 0.20 3.10
C GLY A 86 -6.70 -0.43 4.47
N PHE A 87 -6.13 -1.62 4.71
CA PHE A 87 -6.22 -2.30 5.99
C PHE A 87 -5.53 -1.52 7.12
N THR A 88 -4.25 -1.17 6.95
CA THR A 88 -3.45 -0.55 8.02
C THR A 88 -3.96 0.85 8.37
N ARG A 89 -4.38 1.63 7.36
CA ARG A 89 -4.90 2.98 7.60
C ARG A 89 -6.28 2.94 8.23
N SER A 90 -7.17 2.05 7.79
CA SER A 90 -8.46 1.86 8.47
C SER A 90 -8.28 1.42 9.91
N ARG A 91 -7.40 0.44 10.19
CA ARG A 91 -7.11 -0.03 11.55
C ARG A 91 -6.50 1.07 12.42
N ARG A 92 -5.66 1.94 11.85
CA ARG A 92 -5.13 3.11 12.56
C ARG A 92 -6.24 4.08 12.97
N TYR A 93 -7.21 4.33 12.09
CA TYR A 93 -8.35 5.19 12.43
C TYR A 93 -9.30 4.54 13.43
N ALA A 94 -9.41 3.21 13.42
CA ALA A 94 -10.14 2.46 14.44
C ALA A 94 -9.51 2.65 15.83
N ASN A 95 -8.17 2.56 15.92
CA ASN A 95 -7.44 2.63 17.19
C ASN A 95 -7.13 4.06 17.67
N HIS A 96 -7.10 5.04 16.77
CA HIS A 96 -6.75 6.43 17.11
C HIS A 96 -7.71 7.38 16.39
N LYS A 97 -8.55 8.08 17.17
CA LYS A 97 -9.50 9.06 16.63
C LYS A 97 -8.75 10.11 15.78
N GLY A 98 -9.24 10.34 14.56
CA GLY A 98 -8.58 11.24 13.59
C GLY A 98 -7.31 10.70 12.95
N GLY A 99 -6.89 9.46 13.26
CA GLY A 99 -5.73 8.81 12.67
C GLY A 99 -4.37 9.31 13.16
N LYS A 100 -4.33 10.19 14.17
CA LYS A 100 -3.09 10.68 14.81
C LYS A 100 -2.54 9.59 15.73
N LYS A 101 -1.61 8.79 15.21
CA LYS A 101 -0.97 7.69 15.95
C LYS A 101 0.23 8.13 16.79
N TYR A 102 1.02 9.07 16.28
CA TYR A 102 2.25 9.52 16.94
C TYR A 102 2.12 10.96 17.42
N ASP A 103 2.84 11.29 18.48
CA ASP A 103 2.91 12.65 18.96
C ASP A 103 3.86 13.51 18.12
N GLY A 104 3.46 14.76 17.87
CA GLY A 104 4.20 15.69 17.02
C GLY A 104 4.18 15.41 15.50
N PRO A 105 4.64 16.39 14.69
CA PRO A 105 4.71 16.29 13.24
C PRO A 105 5.79 15.29 12.80
N VAL A 106 5.66 14.74 11.58
CA VAL A 106 6.74 13.94 10.96
C VAL A 106 7.95 14.86 10.74
N PRO A 107 9.19 14.44 11.10
CA PRO A 107 10.40 15.20 10.78
C PRO A 107 10.49 15.53 9.29
N ALA A 108 11.02 16.72 8.96
CA ALA A 108 11.03 17.24 7.59
C ALA A 108 11.78 16.32 6.61
N ASP A 109 12.91 15.76 7.03
CA ASP A 109 13.74 14.82 6.25
C ASP A 109 13.10 13.44 6.06
N LYS A 110 12.02 13.14 6.80
CA LYS A 110 11.25 11.89 6.72
C LYS A 110 9.87 12.06 6.11
N LYS A 111 9.52 13.27 5.61
CA LYS A 111 8.22 13.53 4.99
C LYS A 111 8.01 12.59 3.79
N GLY A 112 6.86 11.94 3.73
CA GLY A 112 6.56 10.94 2.69
C GLY A 112 7.03 9.51 3.01
N GLN A 113 7.75 9.29 4.12
CA GLN A 113 8.16 7.96 4.57
C GLN A 113 7.26 7.47 5.72
N SER A 114 6.80 6.23 5.64
CA SER A 114 6.03 5.57 6.70
C SER A 114 6.92 5.26 7.92
N GLY A 115 6.44 5.52 9.13
CA GLY A 115 7.16 5.17 10.36
C GLY A 115 6.91 6.10 11.55
N ALA A 116 7.39 5.69 12.72
CA ALA A 116 7.38 6.49 13.95
C ALA A 116 8.39 7.65 13.88
N HIS A 117 9.57 7.41 13.30
CA HIS A 117 10.65 8.42 13.15
C HIS A 117 11.03 9.08 14.49
N GLY A 118 11.16 8.27 15.54
CA GLY A 118 11.52 8.73 16.90
C GLY A 118 10.36 9.31 17.72
N ARG A 119 9.15 9.39 17.14
CA ARG A 119 7.97 9.92 17.85
C ARG A 119 7.31 8.85 18.72
N ALA A 120 6.86 9.26 19.90
CA ALA A 120 6.10 8.42 20.80
C ALA A 120 4.72 8.05 20.22
N GLU A 121 4.29 6.80 20.41
CA GLU A 121 2.93 6.36 20.07
C GLU A 121 1.95 6.89 21.12
N LEU A 122 0.85 7.48 20.66
CA LEU A 122 -0.22 7.95 21.53
C LEU A 122 -1.06 6.77 22.05
N PRO A 123 -1.69 6.89 23.23
CA PRO A 123 -2.65 5.89 23.70
C PRO A 123 -3.75 5.64 22.66
N ARG A 124 -4.25 4.40 22.63
CA ARG A 124 -5.40 4.06 21.79
C ARG A 124 -6.66 4.72 22.32
N SER A 125 -7.51 5.17 21.41
CA SER A 125 -8.89 5.53 21.70
C SER A 125 -9.75 4.26 21.83
N PRO A 126 -10.97 4.34 22.39
CA PRO A 126 -11.98 3.30 22.17
C PRO A 126 -12.11 2.99 20.68
N GLU A 127 -12.19 1.71 20.33
CA GLU A 127 -12.18 1.28 18.93
C GLU A 127 -13.42 1.82 18.20
N ASP A 128 -13.21 2.47 17.04
CA ASP A 128 -14.30 2.83 16.13
C ASP A 128 -14.72 1.59 15.31
N PRO A 129 -15.94 1.06 15.53
CA PRO A 129 -16.39 -0.17 14.87
C PRO A 129 -16.56 -0.01 13.36
N VAL A 130 -16.87 1.20 12.88
CA VAL A 130 -17.02 1.51 11.45
C VAL A 130 -15.66 1.36 10.75
N LYS A 131 -14.60 1.88 11.37
CA LYS A 131 -13.23 1.78 10.85
C LYS A 131 -12.64 0.39 11.02
N ALA A 132 -12.98 -0.31 12.11
CA ALA A 132 -12.59 -1.69 12.33
C ALA A 132 -13.15 -2.60 11.23
N GLU A 133 -14.41 -2.37 10.83
CA GLU A 133 -15.04 -3.11 9.74
C GLU A 133 -14.43 -2.78 8.37
N SER A 134 -14.20 -1.50 8.06
CA SER A 134 -13.45 -1.13 6.84
C SER A 134 -12.08 -1.80 6.79
N ALA A 135 -11.37 -1.90 7.93
CA ALA A 135 -10.10 -2.61 8.00
C ALA A 135 -10.25 -4.10 7.68
N ARG A 136 -11.28 -4.76 8.22
CA ARG A 136 -11.56 -6.18 7.97
C ARG A 136 -11.79 -6.46 6.49
N ILE A 137 -12.56 -5.62 5.81
CA ILE A 137 -12.85 -5.72 4.37
C ILE A 137 -11.55 -5.65 3.54
N PHE A 138 -10.70 -4.65 3.78
CA PHE A 138 -9.41 -4.56 3.09
C PHE A 138 -8.47 -5.72 3.43
N LYS A 139 -8.46 -6.19 4.68
CA LYS A 139 -7.61 -7.32 5.11
C LYS A 139 -7.91 -8.57 4.29
N GLN A 140 -9.19 -8.88 4.08
CA GLN A 140 -9.60 -10.03 3.29
C GLN A 140 -9.06 -9.97 1.86
N LYS A 141 -9.21 -8.83 1.18
CA LYS A 141 -8.69 -8.65 -0.19
C LYS A 141 -7.17 -8.61 -0.26
N TRP A 142 -6.51 -8.00 0.73
CA TRP A 142 -5.04 -8.03 0.82
C TRP A 142 -4.51 -9.45 1.00
N GLU A 143 -5.08 -10.23 1.92
CA GLU A 143 -4.71 -11.63 2.14
C GLU A 143 -4.95 -12.48 0.89
N GLN A 144 -6.08 -12.25 0.19
CA GLN A 144 -6.37 -12.89 -1.10
C GLN A 144 -5.29 -12.57 -2.16
N ALA A 145 -4.88 -11.31 -2.28
CA ALA A 145 -3.84 -10.90 -3.23
C ALA A 145 -2.45 -11.45 -2.86
N GLU A 146 -2.08 -11.45 -1.57
CA GLU A 146 -0.80 -11.98 -1.10
C GLU A 146 -0.71 -13.51 -1.27
N ALA A 147 -1.83 -14.22 -1.13
CA ALA A 147 -1.93 -15.67 -1.32
C ALA A 147 -1.99 -16.10 -2.80
N ASN A 148 -2.09 -15.16 -3.75
CA ASN A 148 -2.20 -15.49 -5.17
C ASN A 148 -0.89 -16.13 -5.70
N PRO A 149 -0.94 -17.35 -6.26
CA PRO A 149 0.26 -18.07 -6.66
C PRO A 149 1.01 -17.43 -7.85
N VAL A 150 0.28 -16.77 -8.77
CA VAL A 150 0.88 -16.05 -9.91
C VAL A 150 1.67 -14.85 -9.40
N TYR A 151 1.06 -14.05 -8.52
CA TYR A 151 1.74 -12.93 -7.87
C TYR A 151 2.99 -13.40 -7.10
N ALA A 152 2.89 -14.49 -6.33
CA ALA A 152 4.01 -15.04 -5.57
C ALA A 152 5.18 -15.46 -6.50
N ALA A 153 4.88 -16.07 -7.64
CA ALA A 153 5.88 -16.43 -8.65
C ALA A 153 6.55 -15.20 -9.27
N MET A 154 5.77 -14.22 -9.73
CA MET A 154 6.28 -12.97 -10.31
C MET A 154 7.12 -12.17 -9.30
N LYS A 155 6.70 -12.11 -8.03
CA LYS A 155 7.44 -11.46 -6.95
C LYS A 155 8.80 -12.10 -6.71
N ARG A 156 8.88 -13.43 -6.73
CA ARG A 156 10.14 -14.17 -6.58
C ARG A 156 11.06 -13.91 -7.76
N GLU A 157 10.51 -13.96 -8.97
CA GLU A 157 11.27 -13.71 -10.20
C GLU A 157 11.82 -12.28 -10.27
N HIS A 158 10.99 -11.27 -10.01
CA HIS A 158 11.41 -9.87 -10.00
C HIS A 158 12.53 -9.63 -8.99
N LYS A 159 12.39 -10.19 -7.77
CA LYS A 159 13.43 -10.12 -6.74
C LYS A 159 14.72 -10.82 -7.13
N ALA A 160 14.64 -11.94 -7.84
CA ALA A 160 15.83 -12.64 -8.31
C ALA A 160 16.57 -11.85 -9.40
N ARG A 161 15.81 -11.21 -10.31
CA ARG A 161 16.38 -10.44 -11.43
C ARG A 161 16.92 -9.07 -11.01
N TYR A 162 16.23 -8.39 -10.11
CA TYR A 162 16.48 -6.98 -9.83
C TYR A 162 16.78 -6.70 -8.35
N GLY A 163 16.43 -7.60 -7.43
CA GLY A 163 16.57 -7.40 -5.99
C GLY A 163 15.35 -6.78 -5.32
#